data_AF-H0JKF5-F1
#
_entry.id   AF-H0JKF5-F1
#
_cell.length_a   1.000
_cell.length_b   1.000
_cell.length_c   1.000
_cell.angle_alpha   90.00
_cell.angle_beta   90.00
_cell.angle_gamma   90.00
#
_symmetry.space_group_name_H-M   'P 1'
#
loop_
_entity.id
_entity.type
_entity.pdbx_description
1 polymer ?
#
loop_
_entity_poly.entity_id
_entity_poly.type
_entity_poly.pdbx_seq_one_letter_code
_entity_poly.pdbx_strand_id
1 'polypeptide(L)'
;MADAAGGVHHRTEGSGISPRAAFAAATRGAWRAGGVRDGLAGTLDPGAPASYAIWEVGELVVSAPKDSVQRWSTDPRSRVAPLPDLAPGTADPVLVRSVHRGRVVYAR
;
A
#
# COMPACT_ATOMS: atom_id res chain seq x y z
N MET A 1 -0.82 6.31 7.97
CA MET A 1 -1.18 7.14 6.79
C MET A 1 -1.40 6.19 5.62
N ALA A 2 -2.50 6.39 4.88
CA ALA A 2 -3.02 5.70 3.70
C ALA A 2 -3.84 4.40 3.89
N ASP A 3 -5.11 4.46 3.46
CA ASP A 3 -6.05 3.36 3.25
C ASP A 3 -5.98 2.93 1.76
N ALA A 4 -5.51 1.71 1.50
CA ALA A 4 -5.38 1.16 0.15
C ALA A 4 -6.70 0.55 -0.38
N ALA A 5 -7.66 0.25 0.50
CA ALA A 5 -8.87 -0.49 0.14
C ALA A 5 -9.76 0.31 -0.83
N GLY A 6 -9.85 1.63 -0.66
CA GLY A 6 -10.68 2.49 -1.51
C GLY A 6 -10.27 2.52 -2.99
N GLY A 7 -9.00 2.25 -3.31
CA GLY A 7 -8.53 2.15 -4.70
C GLY A 7 -8.83 0.79 -5.34
N VAL A 8 -8.89 -0.27 -4.53
CA VAL A 8 -9.16 -1.64 -5.00
C VAL A 8 -10.65 -1.84 -5.25
N HIS A 9 -11.47 -1.46 -4.28
CA HIS A 9 -12.94 -1.54 -4.36
C HIS A 9 -13.54 -0.19 -4.72
N HIS A 10 -13.13 0.34 -5.88
CA HIS A 10 -13.64 1.61 -6.34
C HIS A 10 -15.16 1.53 -6.58
N ARG A 11 -15.89 2.58 -6.24
CA ARG A 11 -17.37 2.60 -6.34
C ARG A 11 -17.88 2.59 -7.79
N THR A 12 -17.04 3.00 -8.74
CA THR A 12 -17.29 2.92 -10.18
C THR A 12 -16.69 1.63 -10.74
N GLU A 13 -17.53 0.79 -11.33
CA GLU A 13 -17.12 -0.44 -12.00
C GLU A 13 -16.02 -0.17 -13.05
N GLY A 14 -15.05 -1.08 -13.14
CA GLY A 14 -13.90 -0.95 -14.04
C GLY A 14 -12.85 0.10 -13.66
N SER A 15 -13.08 0.91 -12.61
CA SER A 15 -12.13 1.95 -12.17
C SER A 15 -11.24 1.50 -10.99
N GLY A 16 -11.39 0.26 -10.53
CA GLY A 16 -10.53 -0.31 -9.50
C GLY A 16 -9.10 -0.53 -9.99
N ILE A 17 -8.12 -0.34 -9.10
CA ILE A 17 -6.71 -0.63 -9.36
C ILE A 17 -6.23 -1.77 -8.48
N SER A 18 -5.16 -2.46 -8.89
CA SER A 18 -4.58 -3.55 -8.08
C SER A 18 -4.18 -3.08 -6.67
N PRO A 19 -4.20 -3.96 -5.65
CA PRO A 19 -3.72 -3.63 -4.29
C PRO A 19 -2.32 -3.02 -4.27
N ARG A 20 -1.43 -3.53 -5.14
CA ARG A 20 -0.07 -3.00 -5.29
C ARG A 20 -0.05 -1.58 -5.86
N ALA A 21 -0.86 -1.31 -6.89
CA ALA A 21 -0.98 0.03 -7.44
C ALA A 21 -1.55 1.01 -6.41
N ALA A 22 -2.57 0.60 -5.66
CA ALA A 22 -3.13 1.39 -4.55
C ALA A 22 -2.07 1.67 -3.48
N PHE A 23 -1.31 0.66 -3.05
CA PHE A 23 -0.23 0.82 -2.08
C PHE A 23 0.87 1.78 -2.58
N ALA A 24 1.30 1.62 -3.83
CA ALA A 24 2.31 2.49 -4.42
C ALA A 24 1.81 3.94 -4.55
N ALA A 25 0.57 4.12 -4.97
CA ALA A 25 -0.09 5.42 -5.08
C ALA A 25 -0.19 6.11 -3.72
N ALA A 26 -0.50 5.37 -2.66
CA ALA A 26 -0.74 5.94 -1.34
C ALA A 26 0.53 6.11 -0.46
N THR A 27 1.69 5.67 -0.95
CA THR A 27 3.00 5.83 -0.28
C THR A 27 3.89 6.80 -1.05
N ARG A 28 4.98 6.32 -1.67
CA ARG A 28 5.92 7.14 -2.45
C ARG A 28 5.22 7.90 -3.58
N GLY A 29 4.20 7.32 -4.20
CA GLY A 29 3.42 7.95 -5.26
C GLY A 29 2.75 9.25 -4.83
N ALA A 30 2.09 9.25 -3.67
CA ALA A 30 1.39 10.42 -3.13
C ALA A 30 2.35 11.58 -2.85
N TRP A 31 3.51 11.31 -2.26
CA TRP A 31 4.53 12.33 -2.01
C TRP A 31 5.06 12.95 -3.30
N ARG A 32 5.33 12.11 -4.32
CA ARG A 32 5.77 12.59 -5.64
C ARG A 32 4.71 13.42 -6.34
N ALA A 33 3.44 13.00 -6.26
CA ALA A 33 2.31 13.74 -6.82
C ALA A 33 2.14 15.11 -6.12
N GLY A 34 2.38 15.17 -4.82
CA GLY A 34 2.43 16.41 -4.03
C GLY A 34 3.69 17.26 -4.22
N GLY A 35 4.59 16.89 -5.15
CA GLY A 35 5.80 17.65 -5.47
C GLY A 35 7.05 17.30 -4.65
N VAL A 36 6.95 16.39 -3.67
CA VAL A 36 8.11 15.95 -2.86
C VAL A 36 8.87 14.86 -3.62
N ARG A 37 10.08 15.19 -4.08
CA ARG A 37 10.93 14.33 -4.94
C ARG A 37 12.31 14.05 -4.35
N ASP A 38 12.42 14.03 -3.03
CA ASP A 38 13.67 13.75 -2.28
C ASP A 38 14.14 12.29 -2.36
N GLY A 39 13.31 11.39 -2.89
CA GLY A 39 13.61 9.96 -2.98
C GLY A 39 13.41 9.19 -1.67
N LEU A 40 13.10 9.87 -0.56
CA LEU A 40 12.99 9.31 0.79
C LEU A 40 11.55 9.34 1.32
N ALA A 41 10.76 10.35 0.96
CA ALA A 41 9.40 10.46 1.43
C ALA A 41 8.54 9.28 0.94
N GLY A 42 7.84 8.64 1.88
CA GLY A 42 7.02 7.46 1.60
C GLY A 42 7.80 6.16 1.43
N THR A 43 9.05 6.10 1.91
CA THR A 43 9.87 4.87 1.95
C THR A 43 10.25 4.51 3.38
N LEU A 44 10.74 3.27 3.57
CA LEU A 44 11.28 2.78 4.84
C LEU A 44 12.74 2.41 4.64
N ASP A 45 13.54 3.43 4.34
CA ASP A 45 14.99 3.32 4.17
C ASP A 45 15.71 4.08 5.31
N PRO A 46 16.93 3.69 5.70
CA PRO A 46 17.74 4.47 6.63
C PRO A 46 17.89 5.92 6.16
N GLY A 47 17.60 6.88 7.03
CA GLY A 47 17.62 8.32 6.72
C GLY A 47 16.29 8.87 6.20
N ALA A 48 15.32 8.04 5.81
CA ALA A 48 13.98 8.49 5.50
C ALA A 48 13.22 8.92 6.78
N PRO A 49 12.29 9.88 6.70
CA PRO A 49 11.44 10.23 7.83
C PRO A 49 10.70 8.99 8.34
N ALA A 50 10.73 8.73 9.64
CA ALA A 50 10.03 7.61 10.27
C ALA A 50 8.50 7.80 10.24
N SER A 51 7.90 7.63 9.07
CA SER A 51 6.46 7.78 8.81
C SER A 51 5.91 6.50 8.23
N TYR A 52 5.14 5.76 9.02
CA TYR A 52 4.65 4.44 8.68
C TYR A 52 3.31 4.14 9.38
N ALA A 53 2.67 3.06 8.96
CA ALA A 53 1.48 2.52 9.58
C ALA A 53 1.69 1.04 9.88
N ILE A 54 1.13 0.58 11.00
CA ILE A 54 1.08 -0.82 11.41
C ILE A 54 -0.37 -1.25 11.30
N TRP A 55 -0.57 -2.35 10.59
CA TRP A 55 -1.89 -2.93 10.34
C TRP A 55 -1.91 -4.35 10.90
N GLU A 56 -3.00 -4.70 11.56
CA GLU A 56 -3.40 -6.07 11.78
C GLU A 56 -4.13 -6.54 10.53
N VAL A 57 -3.74 -7.69 10.00
CA VAL A 57 -4.15 -8.19 8.69
C VAL A 57 -4.41 -9.69 8.79
N GLY A 58 -5.30 -10.19 7.94
CA GLY A 58 -5.45 -11.62 7.70
C GLY A 58 -4.30 -12.16 6.82
N GLU A 59 -4.65 -13.04 5.89
CA GLU A 59 -3.67 -13.66 4.99
C GLU A 59 -2.97 -12.63 4.09
N LEU A 60 -1.66 -12.82 3.92
CA LEU A 60 -0.84 -12.05 2.99
C LEU A 60 -0.72 -12.82 1.68
N VAL A 61 -1.21 -12.23 0.60
CA VAL A 61 -1.24 -12.85 -0.73
C VAL A 61 -0.39 -12.07 -1.73
N VAL A 62 0.22 -12.79 -2.68
CA VAL A 62 0.83 -12.17 -3.86
C VAL A 62 -0.25 -12.05 -4.92
N SER A 63 -0.91 -10.89 -4.96
CA SER A 63 -1.97 -10.64 -5.95
C SER A 63 -1.34 -10.45 -7.34
N ALA A 64 -1.65 -11.38 -8.26
CA ALA A 64 -1.49 -11.15 -9.70
C ALA A 64 -2.74 -10.44 -10.24
N PRO A 65 -2.64 -9.36 -11.02
CA PRO A 65 -3.80 -8.67 -11.57
C PRO A 65 -4.66 -9.61 -12.42
N LYS A 66 -5.99 -9.48 -12.34
CA LYS A 66 -6.94 -10.26 -13.15
C LYS A 66 -6.98 -9.83 -14.63
N ASP A 67 -6.50 -8.63 -14.99
CA ASP A 67 -6.56 -8.14 -16.36
C ASP A 67 -5.23 -7.56 -16.91
N SER A 68 -4.78 -8.23 -17.97
CA SER A 68 -3.98 -7.87 -19.17
C SER A 68 -2.84 -6.82 -19.17
N VAL A 69 -2.44 -6.19 -18.07
CA VAL A 69 -1.21 -5.36 -18.06
C VAL A 69 -0.22 -5.84 -17.01
N GLN A 70 0.58 -6.83 -17.39
CA GLN A 70 1.79 -7.26 -16.68
C GLN A 70 2.89 -6.19 -16.84
N ARG A 71 2.81 -5.09 -16.09
CA ARG A 71 3.85 -4.04 -16.10
C ARG A 71 5.02 -4.35 -15.17
N TRP A 72 4.99 -5.48 -14.47
CA TRP A 72 6.01 -5.89 -13.51
C TRP A 72 6.08 -7.41 -13.41
N SER A 73 7.26 -7.92 -13.09
CA SER A 73 7.52 -9.35 -13.00
C SER A 73 6.86 -9.97 -11.76
N THR A 74 6.04 -11.00 -11.96
CA THR A 74 5.57 -11.89 -10.91
C THR A 74 6.58 -13.00 -10.55
N ASP A 75 7.79 -12.96 -11.12
CA ASP A 75 8.87 -13.91 -10.81
C ASP A 75 9.16 -13.89 -9.29
N PRO A 76 9.23 -15.06 -8.62
CA PRO A 76 9.61 -15.16 -7.21
C PRO A 76 10.92 -14.43 -6.85
N ARG A 77 11.86 -14.29 -7.80
CA ARG A 77 13.10 -13.51 -7.64
C ARG A 77 12.88 -12.02 -7.49
N SER A 78 11.75 -11.49 -7.96
CA SER A 78 11.40 -10.08 -7.83
C SER A 78 11.06 -9.68 -6.39
N ARG A 79 11.02 -10.64 -5.43
CA ARG A 79 10.81 -10.42 -3.98
C ARG A 79 9.67 -9.44 -3.72
N VAL A 80 8.58 -9.57 -4.48
CA VAL A 80 7.41 -8.71 -4.31
C VAL A 80 6.81 -9.02 -2.95
N ALA A 81 6.83 -8.03 -2.05
CA ALA A 81 6.22 -8.19 -0.74
C ALA A 81 4.72 -8.53 -0.92
N PRO A 82 4.22 -9.59 -0.27
CA PRO A 82 2.80 -9.91 -0.31
C PRO A 82 2.01 -8.80 0.40
N LEU A 83 0.78 -8.57 -0.04
CA LEU A 83 -0.13 -7.59 0.52
C LEU A 83 -1.33 -8.30 1.16
N PRO A 84 -2.05 -7.65 2.08
CA PRO A 84 -3.26 -8.24 2.66
C PRO A 84 -4.25 -8.64 1.58
N ASP A 85 -4.93 -9.77 1.79
CA ASP A 85 -6.05 -10.15 0.93
C ASP A 85 -7.23 -9.21 1.14
N LEU A 86 -7.60 -8.52 0.07
CA LEU A 86 -8.71 -7.58 0.03
C LEU A 86 -9.89 -8.15 -0.77
N ALA A 87 -9.99 -9.46 -1.02
CA ALA A 87 -11.13 -10.02 -1.73
C ALA A 87 -12.46 -9.77 -0.97
N PRO A 88 -13.61 -9.62 -1.66
CA PRO A 88 -14.89 -9.50 -0.99
C PRO A 88 -15.14 -10.68 -0.04
N GLY A 89 -15.49 -10.39 1.22
CA GLY A 89 -15.72 -11.40 2.25
C GLY A 89 -14.48 -11.74 3.10
N THR A 90 -13.32 -11.16 2.82
CA THR A 90 -12.18 -11.18 3.76
C THR A 90 -12.32 -10.08 4.81
N ALA A 91 -11.70 -10.27 5.98
CA ALA A 91 -11.68 -9.23 7.00
C ALA A 91 -10.80 -8.05 6.56
N ASP A 92 -11.32 -6.84 6.71
CA ASP A 92 -10.57 -5.64 6.39
C ASP A 92 -9.35 -5.47 7.32
N PRO A 93 -8.20 -5.01 6.79
CA PRO A 93 -7.06 -4.59 7.61
C PRO A 93 -7.45 -3.57 8.68
N VAL A 94 -7.02 -3.80 9.92
CA VAL A 94 -7.25 -2.88 11.03
C VAL A 94 -6.00 -2.06 11.29
N LEU A 95 -6.11 -0.73 11.24
CA LEU A 95 -5.01 0.14 11.62
C LEU A 95 -4.77 0.01 13.13
N VAL A 96 -3.57 -0.41 13.51
CA VAL A 96 -3.15 -0.53 14.92
C VAL A 96 -2.38 0.72 15.35
N ARG A 97 -1.51 1.24 14.48
CA ARG A 97 -0.69 2.41 14.79
C ARG A 97 -0.37 3.21 13.54
N SER A 98 -0.36 4.53 13.65
CA SER A 98 0.29 5.41 12.66
C SER A 98 1.36 6.25 13.34
N VAL A 99 2.52 6.34 12.69
CA VAL A 99 3.66 7.14 13.10
C VAL A 99 3.94 8.15 12.00
N HIS A 100 4.20 9.40 12.36
CA HIS A 100 4.59 10.47 11.46
C HIS A 100 5.84 11.15 12.00
N ARG A 101 6.94 11.10 11.21
CA ARG A 101 8.25 11.66 11.58
C ARG A 101 8.71 11.25 12.99
N GLY A 102 8.56 9.97 13.31
CA GLY A 102 8.96 9.38 14.59
C GLY A 102 7.93 9.54 15.71
N ARG A 103 6.87 10.34 15.52
CA ARG A 103 5.82 10.55 16.53
C ARG A 103 4.61 9.67 16.25
N VAL A 104 4.13 8.93 17.24
CA VAL A 104 2.84 8.24 17.14
C VAL A 104 1.72 9.29 17.02
N VAL A 105 0.93 9.18 15.95
CA VAL A 105 -0.24 10.06 15.70
C VAL A 105 -1.56 9.34 15.91
N TYR A 106 -1.53 8.01 15.91
CA TYR A 106 -2.67 7.16 16.21
C TYR A 106 -2.17 5.85 16.79
N ALA A 107 -2.86 5.35 17.81
CA ALA A 107 -2.74 3.99 18.34
C ALA A 107 -4.13 3.52 18.76
N ARG A 108 -4.44 2.25 18.48
CA ARG A 108 -5.66 1.59 18.94
C ARG A 108 -5.48 1.05 20.37
#